data_AF-A0A917AM84-F1
#
_entry.id   AF-A0A917AM84-F1
#
_cell.length_a   1.000
_cell.length_b   1.000
_cell.length_c   1.000
_cell.angle_alpha   90.00
_cell.angle_beta   90.00
_cell.angle_gamma   90.00
#
_symmetry.space_group_name_H-M   'P 1'
#
loop_
_entity.id
_entity.type
_entity.pdbx_description
1 polymer ?
#
loop_
_entity_poly.entity_id
_entity_poly.type
_entity_poly.pdbx_seq_one_letter_code
_entity_poly.pdbx_strand_id
1 'polypeptide(L)'
;MRLPLLLCCLATPALGWQASSDGAICHLSHQMPDGTVHLTYAPVNEEFSITLTRSEPWEADDVFAIKFDETRPIFITTDRHQLTPDKTGLTVTDRGFGNVLDGLQYNEWAIAATGQSVMIIPLTHAANAVQSFRECSDAQTI
;
A
#
# COMPACT_ATOMS: atom_id res chain seq x y z
N MET A 1 39.29 -8.56 32.74
CA MET A 1 38.19 -9.39 32.19
C MET A 1 37.29 -8.44 31.40
N ARG A 2 37.42 -8.41 30.07
CA ARG A 2 36.65 -7.53 29.17
C ARG A 2 35.71 -8.42 28.36
N LEU A 3 34.43 -8.42 28.72
CA LEU A 3 33.39 -9.18 28.04
C LEU A 3 33.06 -8.44 26.72
N PRO A 4 33.20 -9.07 25.53
CA PRO A 4 32.77 -8.43 24.30
C PRO A 4 31.23 -8.45 24.28
N LEU A 5 30.64 -7.26 24.33
CA LEU A 5 29.21 -7.05 24.18
C LEU A 5 28.85 -7.34 22.72
N LEU A 6 28.39 -8.56 22.43
CA LEU A 6 27.80 -8.91 21.14
C LEU A 6 26.48 -8.13 21.01
N LEU A 7 26.48 -7.09 20.18
CA LEU A 7 25.29 -6.35 19.81
C LEU A 7 24.49 -7.24 18.82
N CYS A 8 23.62 -8.10 19.34
CA CYS A 8 22.61 -8.78 18.52
C CYS A 8 21.63 -7.71 18.02
N CYS A 9 21.78 -7.28 16.76
CA CYS A 9 20.74 -6.57 16.02
C CYS A 9 19.55 -7.52 15.85
N LEU A 10 18.64 -7.53 16.81
CA LEU A 10 17.32 -8.13 16.67
C LEU A 10 16.65 -7.41 15.49
N ALA A 11 16.53 -8.09 14.35
CA ALA A 11 15.72 -7.65 13.22
C ALA A 11 14.25 -7.72 13.66
N THR A 12 13.79 -6.71 14.40
CA THR A 12 12.35 -6.50 14.60
C THR A 12 11.76 -6.16 13.24
N PRO A 13 10.67 -6.82 12.80
CA PRO A 13 9.94 -6.36 11.63
C PRO A 13 9.53 -4.91 11.91
N ALA A 14 10.09 -3.98 11.15
CA ALA A 14 9.77 -2.58 11.30
C ALA A 14 8.29 -2.41 10.92
N LEU A 15 7.44 -2.10 11.91
CA LEU A 15 6.05 -1.70 11.67
C LEU A 15 6.10 -0.38 10.90
N GLY A 16 6.11 -0.47 9.58
CA GLY A 16 6.37 0.65 8.69
C GLY A 16 6.20 0.23 7.24
N TRP A 17 6.24 1.21 6.36
CA TRP A 17 6.16 0.99 4.92
C TRP A 17 7.44 0.32 4.42
N GLN A 18 7.29 -0.71 3.60
CA GLN A 18 8.41 -1.54 3.11
C GLN A 18 8.28 -1.74 1.62
N ALA A 19 9.34 -1.45 0.87
CA ALA A 19 9.45 -1.81 -0.54
C ALA A 19 10.33 -3.06 -0.70
N SER A 20 9.94 -3.94 -1.60
CA SER A 20 10.71 -5.13 -1.95
C SER A 20 10.48 -5.50 -3.41
N SER A 21 11.26 -6.43 -3.93
CA SER A 21 11.12 -6.96 -5.29
C SER A 21 11.29 -8.47 -5.29
N ASP A 22 10.45 -9.18 -6.04
CA ASP A 22 10.62 -10.60 -6.36
C ASP A 22 10.75 -10.76 -7.88
N GLY A 23 11.98 -10.98 -8.33
CA GLY A 23 12.33 -10.90 -9.76
C GLY A 23 11.98 -9.51 -10.32
N ALA A 24 11.08 -9.49 -11.29
CA ALA A 24 10.62 -8.26 -11.95
C ALA A 24 9.38 -7.63 -11.29
N ILE A 25 8.79 -8.30 -10.29
CA ILE A 25 7.61 -7.80 -9.59
C ILE A 25 8.05 -6.90 -8.44
N CYS A 26 7.55 -5.66 -8.42
CA CYS A 26 7.81 -4.72 -7.35
C CYS A 26 6.67 -4.76 -6.34
N HIS A 27 6.99 -4.65 -5.06
CA HIS A 27 6.05 -4.69 -3.95
C HIS A 27 6.24 -3.50 -3.02
N LEU A 28 5.14 -2.99 -2.49
CA LEU A 28 5.11 -2.02 -1.40
C LEU A 28 4.10 -2.52 -0.38
N SER A 29 4.48 -2.65 0.88
CA SER A 29 3.60 -3.17 1.94
C SER A 29 3.60 -2.28 3.17
N HIS A 30 2.47 -2.30 3.87
CA HIS A 30 2.32 -1.70 5.19
C HIS A 30 1.41 -2.58 6.05
N GLN A 31 1.92 -3.01 7.20
CA GLN A 31 1.16 -3.77 8.19
C GLN A 31 0.69 -2.84 9.31
N MET A 32 -0.59 -2.95 9.64
CA MET A 32 -1.25 -2.24 10.73
C MET A 32 -1.94 -3.25 11.67
N PRO A 33 -2.37 -2.83 12.87
CA PRO A 33 -3.11 -3.71 13.78
C PRO A 33 -4.46 -4.20 13.22
N ASP A 34 -5.12 -3.38 12.41
CA ASP A 34 -6.47 -3.59 11.90
C ASP A 34 -6.50 -4.05 10.43
N GLY A 35 -5.34 -4.15 9.77
CA GLY A 35 -5.29 -4.51 8.36
C GLY A 35 -3.91 -4.40 7.71
N THR A 36 -3.89 -4.57 6.39
CA THR A 36 -2.68 -4.39 5.57
C THR A 36 -2.97 -3.61 4.31
N VAL A 37 -1.93 -2.92 3.83
CA VAL A 37 -1.86 -2.37 2.47
C VAL A 37 -0.79 -3.14 1.71
N HIS A 38 -1.11 -3.62 0.52
CA HIS A 38 -0.15 -4.21 -0.39
C HIS A 38 -0.33 -3.64 -1.79
N LEU A 39 0.71 -2.99 -2.31
CA LEU A 39 0.80 -2.58 -3.70
C LEU A 39 1.75 -3.50 -4.45
N THR A 40 1.39 -3.80 -5.69
CA THR A 40 2.24 -4.57 -6.60
C THR A 40 2.32 -3.85 -7.94
N TYR A 41 3.49 -3.93 -8.60
CA TYR A 41 3.63 -3.65 -10.02
C TYR A 41 4.18 -4.89 -10.73
N ALA A 42 3.46 -5.32 -11.78
CA ALA A 42 3.83 -6.45 -12.62
C ALA A 42 4.11 -5.98 -14.06
N PRO A 43 5.36 -6.03 -14.54
CA PRO A 43 5.73 -5.45 -15.84
C PRO A 43 5.17 -6.23 -17.03
N VAL A 44 4.89 -7.53 -16.87
CA VAL A 44 4.34 -8.37 -17.96
C VAL A 44 3.05 -7.78 -18.57
N ASN A 45 2.24 -7.11 -17.74
CA ASN A 45 0.99 -6.48 -18.16
C ASN A 45 1.00 -4.96 -17.93
N GLU A 46 2.13 -4.37 -17.53
CA GLU A 46 2.24 -2.98 -17.05
C GLU A 46 1.17 -2.64 -16.01
N GLU A 47 0.91 -3.59 -15.10
CA GLU A 47 -0.26 -3.56 -14.24
C GLU A 47 0.13 -3.25 -12.79
N PHE A 48 -0.59 -2.31 -12.19
CA PHE A 48 -0.52 -2.03 -10.77
C PHE A 48 -1.74 -2.60 -10.07
N SER A 49 -1.55 -3.05 -8.83
CA SER A 49 -2.65 -3.37 -7.94
C SER A 49 -2.42 -2.78 -6.55
N ILE A 50 -3.51 -2.42 -5.87
CA ILE A 50 -3.56 -2.17 -4.43
C ILE A 50 -4.55 -3.15 -3.81
N THR A 51 -4.11 -3.89 -2.82
CA THR A 51 -4.93 -4.76 -1.97
C THR A 51 -4.97 -4.19 -0.56
N LEU A 52 -6.17 -3.98 -0.04
CA LEU A 52 -6.44 -3.59 1.33
C LEU A 52 -7.09 -4.74 2.07
N THR A 53 -6.46 -5.22 3.13
CA THR A 53 -7.05 -6.24 4.00
C THR A 53 -7.44 -5.65 5.35
N ARG A 54 -8.50 -6.16 5.95
CA ARG A 54 -9.00 -5.77 7.28
C ARG A 54 -9.60 -6.95 8.01
N SER A 55 -9.67 -6.87 9.34
CA SER A 55 -10.27 -7.91 10.19
C SER A 55 -11.79 -8.00 10.06
N GLU A 56 -12.44 -6.88 9.73
CA GLU A 56 -13.88 -6.80 9.51
C GLU A 56 -14.20 -6.83 8.01
N PRO A 57 -15.31 -7.44 7.57
CA PRO A 57 -15.68 -7.42 6.15
C PRO A 57 -15.92 -6.00 5.62
N TRP A 58 -15.48 -5.73 4.39
CA TRP A 58 -15.91 -4.56 3.63
C TRP A 58 -17.41 -4.68 3.29
N GLU A 59 -18.13 -3.57 3.41
CA GLU A 59 -19.47 -3.44 2.83
C GLU A 59 -19.35 -3.49 1.31
N ALA A 60 -20.23 -4.27 0.68
CA ALA A 60 -20.28 -4.32 -0.77
C ALA A 60 -21.01 -3.07 -1.28
N ASP A 61 -20.32 -2.30 -2.11
CA ASP A 61 -20.83 -1.10 -2.76
C ASP A 61 -20.33 -1.10 -4.21
N ASP A 62 -21.00 -0.36 -5.09
CA ASP A 62 -20.56 -0.21 -6.48
C ASP A 62 -19.32 0.70 -6.58
N VAL A 63 -19.03 1.50 -5.55
CA VAL A 63 -17.92 2.47 -5.55
C VAL A 63 -16.94 2.22 -4.39
N PHE A 64 -15.66 2.13 -4.75
CA PHE A 64 -14.53 2.29 -3.84
C PHE A 64 -13.99 3.72 -3.95
N ALA A 65 -13.71 4.33 -2.81
CA ALA A 65 -13.07 5.63 -2.71
C ALA A 65 -11.79 5.56 -1.88
N ILE A 66 -10.78 6.34 -2.28
CA ILE A 66 -9.61 6.62 -1.45
C ILE A 66 -9.31 8.11 -1.48
N LYS A 67 -9.20 8.69 -0.29
CA LYS A 67 -8.82 10.08 -0.06
C LYS A 67 -7.44 10.14 0.55
N PHE A 68 -6.55 10.93 -0.01
CA PHE A 68 -5.27 11.29 0.59
C PHE A 68 -5.40 12.70 1.16
N ASP A 69 -4.97 12.92 2.40
CA ASP A 69 -5.19 14.16 3.14
C ASP A 69 -3.89 14.79 3.65
N GLU A 70 -3.98 16.09 3.96
CA GLU A 70 -2.92 17.02 4.39
C GLU A 70 -2.22 17.78 3.25
N THR A 71 -0.98 17.44 2.93
CA THR A 71 -0.09 18.33 2.15
C THR A 71 -0.48 18.43 0.67
N ARG A 72 -0.95 17.33 0.07
CA ARG A 72 -1.38 17.26 -1.34
C ARG A 72 -2.67 16.45 -1.44
N PRO A 73 -3.83 17.04 -1.07
CA PRO A 73 -5.07 16.29 -1.02
C PRO A 73 -5.47 15.76 -2.40
N ILE A 74 -5.78 14.47 -2.47
CA ILE A 74 -6.22 13.80 -3.70
C ILE A 74 -7.41 12.92 -3.34
N PHE A 75 -8.48 12.98 -4.13
CA PHE A 75 -9.65 12.12 -3.96
C PHE A 75 -9.85 11.30 -5.23
N ILE A 76 -9.92 9.97 -5.07
CA ILE A 76 -10.02 9.01 -6.17
C ILE A 76 -11.20 8.09 -5.90
N THR A 77 -11.99 7.81 -6.92
CA THR A 77 -13.09 6.84 -6.87
C THR A 77 -13.01 5.88 -8.05
N THR A 78 -13.46 4.64 -7.86
CA THR A 78 -13.53 3.62 -8.92
C THR A 78 -14.61 2.59 -8.62
N ASP A 79 -15.18 2.02 -9.66
CA ASP A 79 -16.10 0.87 -9.63
C ASP A 79 -15.38 -0.46 -9.97
N ARG A 80 -14.06 -0.41 -10.18
CA ARG A 80 -13.25 -1.57 -10.62
C ARG A 80 -12.66 -2.40 -9.48
N HIS A 81 -13.11 -2.16 -8.24
CA HIS A 81 -12.62 -2.90 -7.09
C HIS A 81 -13.26 -4.29 -7.01
N GLN A 82 -12.51 -5.25 -6.46
CA GLN A 82 -12.98 -6.62 -6.26
C GLN A 82 -12.79 -7.02 -4.80
N LEU A 83 -13.82 -7.65 -4.23
CA LEU A 83 -13.77 -8.17 -2.87
C LEU A 83 -13.39 -9.66 -2.88
N THR A 84 -12.67 -10.11 -1.87
CA THR A 84 -12.51 -11.54 -1.59
C THR A 84 -13.86 -12.18 -1.22
N PRO A 85 -14.02 -13.52 -1.30
CA PRO A 85 -15.29 -14.17 -0.97
C PRO A 85 -15.81 -13.89 0.46
N ASP A 86 -14.90 -13.76 1.42
CA ASP A 86 -15.17 -13.38 2.82
C ASP A 86 -15.21 -11.85 3.03
N LYS A 87 -14.96 -11.07 1.97
CA LYS A 87 -14.93 -9.61 1.92
C LYS A 87 -13.92 -8.97 2.88
N THR A 88 -12.90 -9.69 3.34
CA THR A 88 -11.85 -9.12 4.19
C THR A 88 -10.75 -8.44 3.37
N GLY A 89 -10.64 -8.78 2.08
CA GLY A 89 -9.74 -8.14 1.12
C GLY A 89 -10.51 -7.36 0.04
N LEU A 90 -9.98 -6.19 -0.30
CA LEU A 90 -10.43 -5.36 -1.42
C LEU A 90 -9.23 -5.09 -2.32
N THR A 91 -9.34 -5.40 -3.61
CA THR A 91 -8.27 -5.16 -4.59
C THR A 91 -8.75 -4.24 -5.70
N VAL A 92 -7.96 -3.23 -6.03
CA VAL A 92 -8.11 -2.43 -7.25
C VAL A 92 -6.91 -2.68 -8.14
N THR A 93 -7.17 -2.87 -9.43
CA THR A 93 -6.15 -3.11 -10.45
C THR A 93 -6.29 -2.10 -11.59
N ASP A 94 -5.21 -1.43 -11.94
CA ASP A 94 -5.18 -0.45 -13.04
C ASP A 94 -3.77 -0.31 -13.65
N ARG A 95 -3.67 0.33 -14.81
CA ARG A 95 -2.40 0.71 -15.44
C ARG A 95 -1.93 2.12 -15.05
N GLY A 96 -2.84 2.96 -14.54
CA GLY A 96 -2.57 4.33 -14.13
C GLY A 96 -2.59 4.50 -12.61
N PHE A 97 -1.44 4.34 -11.94
CA PHE A 97 -1.35 4.46 -10.47
C PHE A 97 -0.67 5.74 -9.97
N GLY A 98 -0.28 6.66 -10.85
CA GLY A 98 0.47 7.87 -10.49
C GLY A 98 -0.18 8.68 -9.35
N ASN A 99 -1.49 8.89 -9.39
CA ASN A 99 -2.22 9.61 -8.35
C ASN A 99 -2.23 8.86 -7.00
N VAL A 100 -2.27 7.53 -7.01
CA VAL A 100 -2.19 6.70 -5.80
C VAL A 100 -0.79 6.81 -5.20
N LEU A 101 0.25 6.67 -6.03
CA LEU A 101 1.63 6.77 -5.57
C LEU A 101 1.98 8.18 -5.07
N ASP A 102 1.46 9.23 -5.70
CA ASP A 102 1.62 10.62 -5.24
C ASP A 102 0.89 10.82 -3.90
N GLY A 103 -0.33 10.28 -3.81
CA GLY A 103 -1.11 10.24 -2.58
C GLY A 103 -0.31 9.63 -1.43
N LEU A 104 0.24 8.43 -1.63
CA LEU A 104 1.03 7.70 -0.64
C LEU A 104 2.33 8.42 -0.26
N GLN A 105 3.01 9.07 -1.21
CA GLN A 105 4.34 9.65 -0.98
C GLN A 105 4.29 11.00 -0.27
N TYR A 106 3.26 11.81 -0.53
CA TYR A 106 3.26 13.23 -0.16
C TYR A 106 2.22 13.62 0.88
N ASN A 107 1.45 12.68 1.42
CA ASN A 107 0.41 12.95 2.40
C ASN A 107 0.66 12.22 3.73
N GLU A 108 -0.14 12.52 4.74
CA GLU A 108 0.00 11.91 6.07
C GLU A 108 -1.03 10.79 6.29
N TRP A 109 -2.15 10.84 5.59
CA TRP A 109 -3.25 9.89 5.74
C TRP A 109 -3.78 9.45 4.39
N ALA A 110 -4.15 8.18 4.30
CA ALA A 110 -5.08 7.68 3.29
C ALA A 110 -6.33 7.12 3.97
N ILE A 111 -7.50 7.50 3.48
CA ILE A 111 -8.81 7.08 3.99
C ILE A 111 -9.50 6.33 2.87
N ALA A 112 -9.57 5.01 3.01
CA ALA A 112 -10.17 4.10 2.04
C ALA A 112 -11.58 3.70 2.48
N ALA A 113 -12.55 3.68 1.56
CA ALA A 113 -13.94 3.43 1.88
C ALA A 113 -14.74 2.68 0.79
N THR A 114 -15.68 1.85 1.24
CA THR A 114 -16.82 1.31 0.45
C THR A 114 -18.06 1.36 1.34
N GLY A 115 -19.19 1.89 0.86
CA GLY A 115 -20.38 2.09 1.70
C GLY A 115 -20.05 2.81 3.02
N GLN A 116 -20.33 2.15 4.15
CA GLN A 116 -20.00 2.62 5.50
C GLN A 116 -18.68 2.07 6.04
N SER A 117 -18.03 1.12 5.36
CA SER A 117 -16.73 0.59 5.74
C SER A 117 -15.63 1.61 5.46
N VAL A 118 -14.87 1.98 6.49
CA VAL A 118 -13.74 2.92 6.40
C VAL A 118 -12.48 2.28 6.97
N MET A 119 -11.34 2.53 6.34
CA MET A 119 -10.01 2.12 6.79
C MET A 119 -9.09 3.34 6.71
N ILE A 120 -8.50 3.71 7.84
CA ILE A 120 -7.60 4.85 7.96
C ILE A 120 -6.17 4.32 7.98
N ILE A 121 -5.37 4.79 7.05
CA ILE A 121 -4.01 4.31 6.81
C ILE A 121 -3.04 5.47 7.11
N PRO A 122 -2.20 5.36 8.14
CA PRO A 122 -1.13 6.33 8.37
C PRO A 122 -0.04 6.19 7.29
N LEU A 123 0.36 7.31 6.73
CA LEU A 123 1.42 7.39 5.71
C LEU A 123 2.75 7.87 6.29
N THR A 124 2.84 7.92 7.62
CA THR A 124 4.09 8.25 8.32
C THR A 124 5.20 7.32 7.84
N HIS A 125 6.28 7.92 7.33
CA HIS A 125 7.43 7.21 6.75
C HIS A 125 7.16 6.43 5.44
N ALA A 126 6.01 6.61 4.79
CA ALA A 126 5.72 5.98 3.50
C ALA A 126 6.63 6.49 2.36
N ALA A 127 6.98 7.78 2.39
CA ALA A 127 7.65 8.47 1.28
C ALA A 127 8.89 7.73 0.73
N ASN A 128 9.77 7.25 1.60
CA ASN A 128 10.99 6.55 1.18
C ASN A 128 10.69 5.19 0.55
N ALA A 129 9.75 4.43 1.12
CA ALA A 129 9.36 3.14 0.57
C ALA A 129 8.64 3.30 -0.77
N VAL A 130 7.76 4.31 -0.90
CA VAL A 130 7.10 4.63 -2.17
C VAL A 130 8.13 5.03 -3.23
N GLN A 131 9.15 5.81 -2.87
CA GLN A 131 10.23 6.17 -3.77
C GLN A 131 10.99 4.94 -4.28
N SER A 132 11.37 4.01 -3.38
CA SER A 132 12.02 2.76 -3.78
C SER A 132 11.13 1.87 -4.66
N PHE A 133 9.83 1.85 -4.40
CA PHE A 133 8.87 1.14 -5.25
C PHE A 133 8.81 1.73 -6.67
N ARG A 134 8.78 3.06 -6.79
CA ARG A 134 8.83 3.76 -8.09
C ARG A 134 10.10 3.46 -8.87
N GLU A 135 11.25 3.53 -8.20
CA GLU A 135 12.54 3.20 -8.81
C GLU A 135 12.56 1.76 -9.34
N CYS A 136 11.97 0.83 -8.58
CA CYS A 136 11.79 -0.54 -9.05
C CYS A 136 10.89 -0.60 -10.29
N SER A 137 9.70 0.02 -10.28
CA SER A 137 8.75 -0.05 -11.41
C SER A 137 9.29 0.61 -12.68
N ASP A 138 9.96 1.75 -12.54
CA ASP A 138 10.54 2.48 -13.66
C ASP A 138 11.68 1.67 -14.31
N ALA A 139 12.48 0.97 -13.51
CA ALA A 139 13.54 0.10 -14.01
C ALA A 139 13.04 -1.11 -14.82
N GLN A 140 11.76 -1.51 -14.69
CA GLN A 140 11.18 -2.61 -15.46
C GLN A 140 10.49 -2.18 -16.75
N THR A 141 10.33 -0.88 -16.99
CA THR A 141 9.63 -0.33 -18.17
C THR A 141 10.60 -0.03 -19.33
N ILE A 142 11.80 -0.65 -19.33
CA ILE A 142 12.90 -0.42 -20.29
C ILE A 142 12.78 -1.33 -21.51
#